data_AF-A0A914HX75-F1
#
_entry.id   AF-A0A914HX75-F1
#
_cell.length_a   1.000
_cell.length_b   1.000
_cell.length_c   1.000
_cell.angle_alpha   90.00
_cell.angle_beta   90.00
_cell.angle_gamma   90.00
#
_symmetry.space_group_name_H-M   'P 1'
#
loop_
_entity.id
_entity.type
_entity.pdbx_description
1 polymer ?
#
loop_
_entity_poly.entity_id
_entity_poly.type
_entity_poly.pdbx_seq_one_letter_code
_entity_poly.pdbx_strand_id
1 'polypeptide(L)'
;MGEKSTTPSQQFATSVGFQTFLPVQIDFICQCLCQWDDGARLVHLFAHNHRLLLCPPISSTVLKAYLFALFHDGQFDELFRVMMESEFERSHHKDLVKLWYSAHYEEERQRKHKELVPVDKYRIRKKYPPPKSVWDGDELVYSFRKGDRRVLREYYERNKYPSSEAKHEISRRTGLSMIQIANWFKNRRQREKSGI
;
A
#
# COMPACT_ATOMS: atom_id res chain seq x y z
N MET A 1 -70.12 22.87 -18.77
CA MET A 1 -68.90 22.12 -19.15
C MET A 1 -67.72 23.01 -18.81
N GLY A 2 -66.88 22.60 -17.87
CA GLY A 2 -65.78 23.40 -17.34
C GLY A 2 -65.19 22.69 -16.14
N GLU A 3 -64.18 21.86 -16.41
CA GLU A 3 -63.61 20.85 -15.53
C GLU A 3 -62.83 21.47 -14.37
N LYS A 4 -62.98 20.87 -13.18
CA LYS A 4 -62.22 21.17 -11.97
C LYS A 4 -60.79 20.64 -12.14
N SER A 5 -59.81 21.53 -12.21
CA SER A 5 -58.39 21.22 -12.16
C SER A 5 -57.92 21.17 -10.70
N THR A 6 -57.99 19.98 -10.10
CA THR A 6 -57.30 19.67 -8.85
C THR A 6 -55.88 19.26 -9.19
N THR A 7 -54.90 20.13 -8.92
CA THR A 7 -53.46 19.81 -8.98
C THR A 7 -53.03 19.26 -7.63
N PRO A 8 -52.55 18.00 -7.51
CA PRO A 8 -51.86 17.57 -6.31
C PRO A 8 -50.37 17.87 -6.45
N SER A 9 -49.88 18.72 -5.56
CA SER A 9 -48.46 18.95 -5.30
C SER A 9 -47.76 17.63 -4.99
N GLN A 10 -46.95 17.14 -5.93
CA GLN A 10 -46.02 16.03 -5.65
C GLN A 10 -44.81 16.60 -4.92
N GLN A 11 -44.89 16.52 -3.60
CA GLN A 11 -43.74 16.56 -2.71
C GLN A 11 -42.81 15.39 -3.09
N PHE A 12 -41.59 15.69 -3.53
CA PHE A 12 -40.54 14.69 -3.66
C PHE A 12 -40.17 14.21 -2.26
N ALA A 13 -40.80 13.12 -1.84
CA ALA A 13 -40.50 12.44 -0.60
C ALA A 13 -39.05 11.92 -0.65
N THR A 14 -38.20 12.59 0.12
CA THR A 14 -36.93 12.08 0.62
C THR A 14 -37.17 10.78 1.37
N SER A 15 -36.81 9.66 0.77
CA SER A 15 -36.64 8.38 1.45
C SER A 15 -35.66 7.54 0.64
N VAL A 16 -34.37 7.86 0.73
CA VAL A 16 -33.34 6.90 0.34
C VAL A 16 -33.37 5.82 1.41
N GLY A 17 -34.09 4.73 1.13
CA GLY A 17 -34.17 3.58 2.01
C GLY A 17 -32.77 3.04 2.29
N PHE A 18 -32.50 2.70 3.55
CA PHE A 18 -31.34 1.94 3.97
C PHE A 18 -31.32 0.61 3.21
N GLN A 19 -30.66 0.57 2.06
CA GLN A 19 -30.38 -0.69 1.37
C GLN A 19 -29.32 -1.43 2.18
N THR A 20 -29.75 -2.43 2.95
CA THR A 20 -28.84 -3.40 3.54
C THR A 20 -28.23 -4.22 2.41
N PHE A 21 -27.08 -3.81 1.90
CA PHE A 21 -26.35 -4.57 0.90
C PHE A 21 -25.93 -5.93 1.47
N LEU A 22 -26.00 -6.98 0.65
CA LEU A 22 -25.41 -8.27 1.00
C LEU A 22 -23.88 -8.14 1.06
N PRO A 23 -23.18 -8.95 1.89
CA PRO A 23 -21.71 -8.91 1.99
C PRO A 23 -20.99 -8.99 0.64
N VAL A 24 -21.48 -9.84 -0.27
CA VAL A 24 -20.93 -9.98 -1.64
C VAL A 24 -21.11 -8.72 -2.48
N GLN A 25 -22.21 -7.99 -2.29
CA GLN A 25 -22.44 -6.72 -3.00
C GLN A 25 -21.49 -5.64 -2.47
N ILE A 26 -21.24 -5.60 -1.16
CA ILE A 26 -20.27 -4.69 -0.54
C ILE A 26 -18.85 -4.98 -1.05
N ASP A 27 -18.45 -6.24 -1.14
CA ASP A 27 -17.17 -6.64 -1.72
C ASP A 27 -17.00 -6.13 -3.15
N PHE A 28 -18.02 -6.34 -3.99
CA PHE A 28 -17.99 -5.90 -5.39
C PHE A 28 -17.91 -4.38 -5.51
N ILE A 29 -18.71 -3.64 -4.72
CA ILE A 29 -18.68 -2.17 -4.69
C ILE A 29 -17.29 -1.68 -4.26
N CYS A 30 -16.75 -2.23 -3.17
CA CYS A 30 -15.41 -1.89 -2.67
C CYS A 30 -14.32 -2.18 -3.70
N GLN A 31 -14.41 -3.33 -4.37
CA GLN A 31 -13.47 -3.71 -5.43
C GLN A 31 -13.53 -2.75 -6.62
N CYS A 32 -14.74 -2.42 -7.11
CA CYS A 32 -14.91 -1.47 -8.21
C CYS A 32 -14.39 -0.08 -7.86
N LEU A 33 -14.73 0.43 -6.68
CA LEU A 33 -14.27 1.76 -6.23
C LEU A 33 -12.75 1.83 -6.07
N CYS A 34 -12.12 0.76 -5.55
CA CYS A 34 -10.65 0.67 -5.48
C CYS A 34 -10.02 0.61 -6.88
N GLN A 35 -10.64 -0.10 -7.83
CA GLN A 35 -10.14 -0.19 -9.21
C GLN A 35 -10.22 1.15 -9.95
N TRP A 36 -11.20 1.98 -9.60
CA TRP A 36 -11.44 3.28 -10.24
C TRP A 36 -10.73 4.43 -9.52
N ASP A 37 -9.98 4.15 -8.44
CA ASP A 37 -9.28 5.14 -7.61
C ASP A 37 -10.22 6.24 -7.05
N ASP A 38 -11.50 5.90 -6.83
CA ASP A 38 -12.50 6.85 -6.35
C ASP A 38 -12.56 6.85 -4.81
N GLY A 39 -11.52 7.42 -4.21
CA GLY A 39 -11.38 7.54 -2.77
C GLY A 39 -12.47 8.37 -2.10
N ALA A 40 -12.98 9.41 -2.75
CA ALA A 40 -14.03 10.27 -2.20
C ALA A 40 -15.33 9.49 -1.97
N ARG A 41 -15.72 8.63 -2.91
CA ARG A 41 -16.87 7.74 -2.74
C ARG A 41 -16.65 6.68 -1.67
N LEU A 42 -15.42 6.18 -1.51
CA LEU A 42 -15.08 5.26 -0.42
C LEU A 42 -15.22 5.95 0.95
N VAL A 43 -14.69 7.15 1.12
CA VAL A 43 -14.87 7.95 2.35
C VAL A 43 -16.35 8.14 2.66
N HIS A 44 -17.13 8.55 1.66
CA HIS A 44 -18.57 8.71 1.82
C HIS A 44 -19.28 7.40 2.17
N LEU A 45 -18.90 6.28 1.55
CA LEU A 45 -19.48 4.96 1.80
C LEU A 45 -19.29 4.54 3.26
N PHE A 46 -18.06 4.63 3.77
CA PHE A 46 -17.74 4.21 5.14
C PHE A 46 -18.25 5.19 6.20
N ALA A 47 -18.30 6.49 5.91
CA ALA A 47 -18.89 7.48 6.81
C ALA A 47 -20.39 7.19 7.09
N HIS A 48 -21.15 6.80 6.05
CA HIS A 48 -22.57 6.50 6.18
C HIS A 48 -22.86 5.06 6.61
N ASN A 49 -21.88 4.15 6.49
CA ASN A 49 -22.06 2.72 6.73
C ASN A 49 -20.99 2.15 7.68
N HIS A 50 -20.71 2.84 8.79
CA HIS A 50 -19.76 2.37 9.82
C HIS A 50 -20.05 0.94 10.32
N ARG A 51 -21.32 0.50 10.23
CA ARG A 51 -21.76 -0.87 10.54
C ARG A 51 -21.02 -1.96 9.75
N LEU A 52 -20.52 -1.65 8.55
CA LEU A 52 -19.74 -2.58 7.73
C LEU A 52 -18.43 -3.02 8.41
N LEU A 53 -17.92 -2.21 9.34
CA LEU A 53 -16.69 -2.48 10.09
C LEU A 53 -16.96 -3.10 11.48
N LEU A 54 -18.23 -3.17 11.90
CA LEU A 54 -18.64 -3.67 13.22
C LEU A 54 -19.11 -5.13 13.22
N CYS A 55 -19.24 -5.76 12.04
CA CYS A 55 -19.76 -7.12 11.91
C CYS A 55 -18.70 -8.07 11.32
N PRO A 56 -17.97 -8.82 12.14
CA PRO A 56 -17.06 -9.87 11.67
C PRO A 56 -17.83 -11.07 11.07
N PRO A 57 -17.25 -11.79 10.09
CA PRO A 57 -15.94 -11.57 9.50
C PRO A 57 -15.97 -10.50 8.39
N ILE A 58 -15.05 -9.53 8.47
CA ILE A 58 -14.85 -8.51 7.44
C ILE A 58 -13.91 -9.07 6.38
N SER A 59 -14.26 -8.93 5.11
CA SER A 59 -13.41 -9.40 4.01
C SER A 59 -12.12 -8.55 3.91
N SER A 60 -11.04 -9.17 3.41
CA SER A 60 -9.81 -8.45 3.08
C SER A 60 -10.04 -7.32 2.06
N THR A 61 -11.02 -7.47 1.16
CA THR A 61 -11.39 -6.46 0.16
C THR A 61 -12.00 -5.22 0.79
N VAL A 62 -12.94 -5.41 1.72
CA VAL A 62 -13.60 -4.30 2.44
C VAL A 62 -12.61 -3.60 3.35
N LEU A 63 -11.76 -4.35 4.07
CA LEU A 63 -10.70 -3.75 4.89
C LEU A 63 -9.72 -2.94 4.03
N LYS A 64 -9.30 -3.46 2.87
CA LYS A 64 -8.46 -2.71 1.93
C LYS A 64 -9.15 -1.41 1.47
N ALA A 65 -10.41 -1.48 1.09
CA ALA A 65 -11.19 -0.32 0.66
C ALA A 65 -11.35 0.71 1.79
N TYR A 66 -11.52 0.25 3.02
CA TYR A 66 -11.55 1.11 4.20
C TYR A 66 -10.21 1.81 4.44
N LEU A 67 -9.09 1.09 4.32
CA LEU A 67 -7.76 1.71 4.39
C LEU A 67 -7.55 2.76 3.29
N PHE A 68 -8.05 2.52 2.08
CA PHE A 68 -8.04 3.53 1.02
C PHE A 68 -8.88 4.76 1.42
N ALA A 69 -10.07 4.58 1.99
CA ALA A 69 -10.88 5.67 2.48
C ALA A 69 -10.12 6.51 3.53
N LEU A 70 -9.51 5.86 4.53
CA LEU A 70 -8.73 6.54 5.57
C LEU A 70 -7.55 7.34 4.98
N PHE A 71 -6.89 6.81 3.95
CA PHE A 71 -5.82 7.52 3.24
C PHE A 71 -6.33 8.81 2.57
N HIS A 72 -7.50 8.75 1.92
CA HIS A 72 -8.10 9.92 1.28
C HIS A 72 -8.67 10.95 2.27
N ASP A 73 -9.12 10.51 3.44
CA ASP A 73 -9.57 11.38 4.53
C ASP A 73 -8.40 11.98 5.35
N GLY A 74 -7.17 11.52 5.11
CA GLY A 74 -5.98 11.96 5.83
C GLY A 74 -5.85 11.39 7.26
N GLN A 75 -6.63 10.37 7.61
CA GLN A 75 -6.58 9.71 8.91
C GLN A 75 -5.47 8.65 8.94
N PHE A 76 -4.21 9.10 8.92
CA PHE A 76 -3.06 8.20 8.86
C PHE A 76 -2.87 7.35 10.12
N ASP A 77 -3.12 7.90 11.32
CA ASP A 77 -2.99 7.17 12.58
C ASP A 77 -3.88 5.91 12.63
N GLU A 78 -5.15 6.08 12.27
CA GLU A 78 -6.13 4.98 12.22
C GLU A 78 -5.76 3.97 11.12
N LEU A 79 -5.32 4.47 9.96
CA LEU A 79 -4.85 3.63 8.85
C LEU A 79 -3.67 2.75 9.28
N PHE A 80 -2.69 3.27 10.03
CA PHE A 80 -1.58 2.48 10.53
C PHE A 80 -2.03 1.46 11.57
N ARG A 81 -2.92 1.87 12.49
CA ARG A 81 -3.50 0.99 13.52
C ARG A 81 -4.21 -0.21 12.90
N VAL A 82 -5.12 0.04 11.96
CA VAL A 82 -5.90 -1.01 11.28
C VAL A 82 -4.99 -1.95 10.48
N MET A 83 -3.96 -1.43 9.81
CA MET A 83 -2.98 -2.28 9.12
C MET A 83 -2.16 -3.17 10.05
N MET A 84 -1.88 -2.71 11.28
CA MET A 84 -1.12 -3.51 12.26
C MET A 84 -1.98 -4.59 12.94
N GLU A 85 -3.26 -4.32 13.16
CA GLU A 85 -4.18 -5.21 13.88
C GLU A 85 -4.87 -6.26 12.99
N SER A 86 -5.01 -5.99 11.69
CA SER A 86 -5.81 -6.83 10.79
C SER A 86 -4.96 -7.85 10.03
N GLU A 87 -5.54 -9.00 9.69
CA GLU A 87 -4.93 -9.99 8.80
C GLU A 87 -5.42 -9.80 7.35
N PHE A 88 -4.50 -9.90 6.39
CA PHE A 88 -4.80 -9.71 4.97
C PHE A 88 -4.36 -10.90 4.13
N GLU A 89 -5.16 -11.22 3.12
CA GLU A 89 -4.76 -12.16 2.07
C GLU A 89 -3.52 -11.68 1.30
N ARG A 90 -2.65 -12.63 0.92
CA ARG A 90 -1.41 -12.37 0.16
C ARG A 90 -1.64 -11.67 -1.18
N SER A 91 -2.82 -11.85 -1.77
CA SER A 91 -3.27 -11.17 -2.99
C SER A 91 -3.20 -9.65 -2.84
N HIS A 92 -3.47 -9.14 -1.64
CA HIS A 92 -3.57 -7.71 -1.33
C HIS A 92 -2.27 -7.09 -0.81
N HIS A 93 -1.28 -7.89 -0.38
CA HIS A 93 -0.05 -7.41 0.24
C HIS A 93 0.68 -6.37 -0.63
N LYS A 94 0.75 -6.58 -1.96
CA LYS A 94 1.43 -5.64 -2.87
C LYS A 94 0.79 -4.24 -2.86
N ASP A 95 -0.53 -4.17 -2.83
CA ASP A 95 -1.29 -2.92 -2.83
C ASP A 95 -1.19 -2.24 -1.45
N LEU A 96 -1.33 -3.01 -0.39
CA LEU A 96 -1.26 -2.52 0.99
C LEU A 96 0.14 -2.00 1.34
N VAL A 97 1.21 -2.64 0.86
CA VAL A 97 2.59 -2.13 1.01
C VAL A 97 2.78 -0.81 0.27
N LYS A 98 2.17 -0.67 -0.91
CA LYS A 98 2.13 0.61 -1.63
C LYS A 98 1.42 1.67 -0.80
N LEU A 99 0.25 1.34 -0.26
CA LEU A 99 -0.57 2.22 0.56
C LEU A 99 0.16 2.67 1.84
N TRP A 100 0.82 1.74 2.54
CA TRP A 100 1.64 2.03 3.73
C TRP A 100 2.68 3.11 3.48
N TYR A 101 3.45 2.98 2.39
CA TYR A 101 4.45 3.98 2.06
C TYR A 101 3.84 5.28 1.53
N SER A 102 2.77 5.21 0.74
CA SER A 102 2.04 6.40 0.30
C SER A 102 1.52 7.22 1.49
N ALA A 103 0.96 6.57 2.50
CA ALA A 103 0.50 7.21 3.74
C ALA A 103 1.64 7.93 4.47
N HIS A 104 2.76 7.25 4.75
CA HIS A 104 3.91 7.90 5.37
C HIS A 104 4.55 9.00 4.52
N TYR A 105 4.51 8.89 3.19
CA TYR A 105 5.00 9.95 2.32
C TYR A 105 4.12 11.19 2.41
N GLU A 106 2.80 11.01 2.42
CA GLU A 106 1.87 12.12 2.49
C GLU A 106 1.88 12.77 3.88
N GLU A 107 1.92 11.97 4.95
CA GLU A 107 2.10 12.45 6.33
C GLU A 107 3.39 13.30 6.48
N GLU A 108 4.53 12.81 5.99
CA GLU A 108 5.79 13.56 6.07
C GLU A 108 5.81 14.79 5.14
N ARG A 109 5.12 14.74 4.00
CA ARG A 109 4.95 15.89 3.10
C ARG A 109 4.13 16.98 3.81
N GLN A 110 3.02 16.62 4.44
CA GLN A 110 2.18 17.53 5.22
C GLN A 110 2.95 18.13 6.39
N ARG A 111 3.69 17.31 7.15
CA ARG A 111 4.46 17.76 8.32
C ARG A 111 5.60 18.74 7.98
N LYS A 112 6.27 18.57 6.84
CA LYS A 112 7.40 19.43 6.42
C LYS A 112 7.00 20.54 5.46
N HIS A 113 5.76 20.53 4.96
CA HIS A 113 5.27 21.39 3.89
C HIS A 113 6.24 21.45 2.68
N LYS A 114 6.82 20.30 2.32
CA LYS A 114 7.83 20.19 1.25
C LYS A 114 7.69 18.87 0.50
N GLU A 115 7.92 18.94 -0.82
CA GLU A 115 8.03 17.77 -1.68
C GLU A 115 9.18 16.84 -1.26
N LEU A 116 8.85 15.55 -1.13
CA LEU A 116 9.81 14.53 -0.74
C LEU A 116 10.71 14.11 -1.90
N VAL A 117 12.02 14.32 -1.71
CA VAL A 117 13.02 13.82 -2.67
C VAL A 117 13.23 12.31 -2.52
N PRO A 118 13.84 11.62 -3.52
CA PRO A 118 14.07 10.17 -3.45
C PRO A 118 14.82 9.70 -2.19
N VAL A 119 15.72 10.53 -1.66
CA VAL A 119 16.47 10.25 -0.42
C VAL A 119 15.56 10.27 0.80
N ASP A 120 14.59 11.18 0.87
CA ASP A 120 13.64 11.24 1.97
C ASP A 120 12.69 10.05 1.93
N LYS A 121 12.17 9.70 0.74
CA LYS A 121 11.38 8.47 0.54
C LYS A 121 12.16 7.22 0.95
N TYR A 122 13.47 7.19 0.72
CA TYR A 122 14.33 6.11 1.20
C TYR A 122 14.45 6.09 2.74
N ARG A 123 14.69 7.24 3.38
CA ARG A 123 14.76 7.35 4.84
C ARG A 123 13.46 6.90 5.51
N ILE A 124 12.31 7.28 4.95
CA ILE A 124 10.98 6.87 5.41
C ILE A 124 10.83 5.35 5.33
N ARG A 125 11.13 4.75 4.18
CA ARG A 125 11.08 3.28 4.01
C ARG A 125 11.96 2.53 5.01
N LYS A 126 13.10 3.11 5.38
CA LYS A 126 14.00 2.52 6.39
C LYS A 126 13.49 2.72 7.82
N LYS A 127 12.87 3.86 8.11
CA LYS A 127 12.34 4.20 9.44
C LYS A 127 11.05 3.43 9.76
N TYR A 128 10.21 3.22 8.77
CA TYR A 128 8.88 2.62 8.91
C TYR A 128 8.72 1.41 7.99
N PRO A 129 9.32 0.26 8.34
CA PRO A 129 9.07 -0.98 7.61
C PRO A 129 7.60 -1.40 7.83
N PRO A 130 6.94 -1.92 6.79
CA PRO A 130 5.56 -2.38 6.88
C PRO A 130 5.42 -3.54 7.86
N PRO A 131 4.26 -3.65 8.54
CA PRO A 131 4.02 -4.68 9.53
C PRO A 131 3.89 -6.06 8.88
N LYS A 132 4.20 -7.12 9.65
CA LYS A 132 4.15 -8.51 9.18
C LYS A 132 2.74 -8.97 8.79
N SER A 133 1.71 -8.33 9.34
CA SER A 133 0.29 -8.54 9.02
C SER A 133 -0.03 -8.26 7.53
N VAL A 134 0.70 -7.33 6.94
CA VAL A 134 0.51 -6.84 5.55
C VAL A 134 1.60 -7.37 4.61
N TRP A 135 2.66 -7.99 5.14
CA TRP A 135 3.80 -8.49 4.38
C TRP A 135 4.45 -9.68 5.08
N ASP A 136 4.46 -10.84 4.42
CA ASP A 136 5.11 -12.10 4.85
C ASP A 136 6.65 -12.06 4.99
N GLY A 137 7.27 -10.88 5.07
CA GLY A 137 8.71 -10.73 5.30
C GLY A 137 9.60 -11.26 4.18
N ASP A 138 9.07 -11.43 2.96
CA ASP A 138 9.90 -11.65 1.76
C ASP A 138 10.63 -10.33 1.46
N GLU A 139 11.68 -10.08 2.23
CA GLU A 139 12.54 -8.89 2.20
C GLU A 139 13.12 -8.74 0.79
N LEU A 140 12.44 -7.95 -0.06
CA LEU A 140 13.11 -7.17 -1.10
C LEU A 140 13.71 -5.92 -0.46
N VAL A 141 14.62 -6.13 0.50
CA VAL A 141 15.44 -5.07 1.05
C VAL A 141 16.41 -4.65 -0.06
N TYR A 142 16.13 -3.50 -0.67
CA TYR A 142 16.84 -2.93 -1.83
C TYR A 142 16.75 -3.77 -3.11
N SER A 143 15.56 -4.30 -3.43
CA SER A 143 15.33 -5.04 -4.69
C SER A 143 16.05 -6.39 -4.80
N PHE A 144 16.59 -6.93 -3.70
CA PHE A 144 17.26 -8.24 -3.68
C PHE A 144 16.48 -9.24 -2.84
N ARG A 145 16.17 -10.43 -3.39
CA ARG A 145 15.58 -11.50 -2.59
C ARG A 145 16.60 -11.99 -1.55
N LYS A 146 16.14 -12.65 -0.49
CA LYS A 146 17.02 -13.22 0.55
C LYS A 146 18.08 -14.17 -0.04
N GLY A 147 17.70 -14.93 -1.07
CA GLY A 147 18.61 -15.80 -1.83
C GLY A 147 19.71 -15.03 -2.57
N ASP A 148 19.34 -13.97 -3.30
CA ASP A 148 20.29 -13.16 -4.07
C ASP A 148 21.32 -12.47 -3.16
N ARG A 149 20.88 -12.02 -1.97
CA ARG A 149 21.76 -11.43 -0.95
C ARG A 149 22.80 -12.42 -0.43
N ARG A 150 22.49 -13.72 -0.37
CA ARG A 150 23.46 -14.75 0.01
C ARG A 150 24.52 -14.89 -1.08
N VAL A 151 24.10 -15.02 -2.34
CA VAL A 151 25.01 -15.12 -3.48
C VAL A 151 25.94 -13.90 -3.56
N LEU A 152 25.40 -12.69 -3.45
CA LEU A 152 26.21 -11.45 -3.48
C LEU A 152 27.27 -11.41 -2.36
N ARG A 153 26.94 -11.88 -1.15
CA ARG A 153 27.91 -11.97 -0.03
C ARG A 153 29.00 -12.99 -0.29
N GLU A 154 28.65 -14.18 -0.76
CA GLU A 154 29.63 -15.23 -1.12
C GLU A 154 30.65 -14.74 -2.16
N TYR A 155 30.19 -14.02 -3.20
CA TYR A 155 31.11 -13.44 -4.18
C TYR A 155 31.98 -12.32 -3.58
N TYR A 156 31.42 -11.51 -2.70
CA TYR A 156 32.14 -10.39 -2.08
C TYR A 156 33.26 -10.86 -1.14
N GLU A 157 33.03 -11.92 -0.38
CA GLU A 157 34.02 -12.55 0.49
C GLU A 157 35.22 -13.07 -0.31
N ARG A 158 34.99 -13.58 -1.53
CA ARG A 158 36.04 -14.03 -2.45
C ARG A 158 36.75 -12.88 -3.14
N ASN A 159 36.00 -11.89 -3.63
CA ASN A 159 36.53 -10.74 -4.35
C ASN A 159 35.65 -9.49 -4.17
N LYS A 160 36.20 -8.47 -3.51
CA LYS A 160 35.53 -7.17 -3.27
C LYS A 160 35.36 -6.31 -4.54
N TYR A 161 36.10 -6.63 -5.61
CA TYR A 161 36.11 -5.91 -6.89
C TYR A 161 35.89 -6.89 -8.06
N PRO A 162 34.65 -7.36 -8.27
CA PRO A 162 34.36 -8.33 -9.34
C PRO A 162 34.61 -7.72 -10.72
N SER A 163 35.22 -8.51 -11.61
CA SER A 163 35.38 -8.19 -13.03
C SER A 163 34.03 -8.11 -13.73
N SER A 164 34.01 -7.61 -14.98
CA SER A 164 32.79 -7.60 -15.79
C SER A 164 32.20 -9.00 -15.92
N GLU A 165 33.02 -10.00 -16.22
CA GLU A 165 32.62 -11.40 -16.33
C GLU A 165 32.02 -11.96 -15.03
N ALA A 166 32.65 -11.68 -13.89
CA ALA A 166 32.12 -12.09 -12.59
C ALA A 166 30.74 -11.47 -12.30
N LYS A 167 30.50 -10.22 -12.73
CA LYS A 167 29.16 -9.60 -12.63
C LYS A 167 28.14 -10.27 -13.55
N HIS A 168 28.54 -10.72 -14.74
CA HIS A 168 27.68 -11.53 -15.62
C HIS A 168 27.30 -12.86 -14.99
N GLU A 169 28.24 -13.53 -14.33
CA GLU A 169 27.94 -14.76 -13.60
C GLU A 169 26.94 -14.53 -12.46
N ILE A 170 27.16 -13.49 -11.65
CA ILE A 170 26.23 -13.11 -10.58
C ILE A 170 24.85 -12.79 -11.15
N SER A 171 24.78 -12.03 -12.25
CA SER A 171 23.53 -11.69 -12.94
C SER A 171 22.77 -12.93 -13.39
N ARG A 172 23.46 -13.89 -14.02
CA ARG A 172 22.86 -15.17 -14.44
C ARG A 172 22.30 -15.97 -13.26
N ARG A 173 23.01 -15.99 -12.13
CA ARG A 173 22.61 -16.77 -10.94
C ARG A 173 21.49 -16.12 -10.12
N THR A 174 21.36 -14.81 -10.16
CA THR A 174 20.45 -14.05 -9.28
C THR A 174 19.31 -13.34 -10.01
N GLY A 175 19.38 -13.24 -11.34
CA GLY A 175 18.44 -12.44 -12.14
C GLY A 175 18.59 -10.93 -11.96
N LEU A 176 19.62 -10.47 -11.23
CA LEU A 176 19.85 -9.05 -10.98
C LEU A 176 20.50 -8.39 -12.19
N SER A 177 20.12 -7.14 -12.45
CA SER A 177 20.78 -6.33 -13.48
C SER A 177 22.22 -6.01 -13.09
N MET A 178 23.07 -5.79 -14.10
CA MET A 178 24.46 -5.36 -13.91
C MET A 178 24.59 -4.11 -13.03
N ILE A 179 23.65 -3.17 -13.19
CA ILE A 179 23.63 -1.93 -12.43
C ILE A 179 23.34 -2.21 -10.95
N GLN A 180 22.37 -3.08 -10.65
CA GLN A 180 22.07 -3.48 -9.27
C GLN A 180 23.28 -4.15 -8.60
N ILE A 181 23.96 -5.05 -9.31
CA ILE A 181 25.15 -5.73 -8.82
C ILE A 181 26.28 -4.73 -8.58
N ALA A 182 26.58 -3.87 -9.57
CA ALA A 182 27.63 -2.87 -9.45
C ALA A 182 27.40 -1.92 -8.26
N ASN A 183 26.16 -1.45 -8.09
CA ASN A 183 25.76 -0.60 -6.97
C ASN A 183 25.86 -1.32 -5.63
N TRP A 184 25.48 -2.60 -5.56
CA TRP A 184 25.60 -3.38 -4.33
C TRP A 184 27.06 -3.48 -3.87
N PHE A 185 27.99 -3.83 -4.77
CA PHE A 185 29.42 -3.94 -4.45
C PHE A 185 30.02 -2.58 -4.05
N LYS A 186 29.65 -1.51 -4.76
CA LYS A 186 30.05 -0.14 -4.39
C LYS A 186 29.59 0.22 -2.98
N ASN A 187 28.30 0.02 -2.69
CA ASN A 187 27.71 0.36 -1.40
C ASN A 187 28.22 -0.52 -0.25
N ARG A 188 28.59 -1.78 -0.53
CA ARG A 188 29.17 -2.68 0.48
C ARG A 188 30.56 -2.20 0.90
N ARG A 189 31.43 -1.86 -0.06
CA ARG A 189 32.76 -1.28 0.23
C ARG A 189 32.67 0.04 0.99
N GLN A 190 31.70 0.89 0.64
CA GLN A 190 31.49 2.17 1.34
C GLN A 190 31.08 1.96 2.81
N ARG A 191 30.21 0.99 3.10
CA ARG A 191 29.82 0.64 4.48
C ARG A 191 31.01 0.13 5.30
N GLU A 192 31.80 -0.80 4.72
CA GLU A 192 33.03 -1.29 5.36
C GLU A 192 34.02 -0.16 5.65
N LYS A 193 34.21 0.79 4.73
CA LYS A 193 35.08 1.95 4.93
C LYS A 193 34.55 2.92 6.01
N SER A 194 33.23 3.02 6.16
CA SER A 194 32.60 3.95 7.10
C SER A 194 32.46 3.38 8.51
N GLY A 195 32.84 2.12 8.75
CA GLY A 195 32.67 1.45 10.05
C GLY A 195 31.21 1.20 10.45
N ILE A 196 30.28 1.24 9.48
CA ILE A 196 28.83 1.05 9.65
C ILE A 196 28.41 -0.32 9.11
#